data_AF-A0A519JYL8-F1
#
_entry.id   AF-A0A519JYL8-F1
#
_cell.length_a   1.000
_cell.length_b   1.000
_cell.length_c   1.000
_cell.angle_alpha   90.00
_cell.angle_beta   90.00
_cell.angle_gamma   90.00
#
_symmetry.space_group_name_H-M   'P 1'
#
loop_
_entity.id
_entity.type
_entity.pdbx_description
1 polymer ?
#
loop_
_entity_poly.entity_id
_entity_poly.type
_entity_poly.pdbx_seq_one_letter_code
_entity_poly.pdbx_strand_id
1 'polypeptide(L)' 'SGNFLDGKFDTKTGGKNEFRTGFCLETQHFPDSPNQASFPSTELKPGQKYQTKTIYKFSVKK' A
#
# COMPACT_ATOMS: atom_id res chain seq x y z
N SER A 1 6.63 8.93 -5.57
CA SER A 1 5.39 8.39 -4.99
C SER A 1 4.20 8.97 -5.76
N GLY A 2 3.02 8.37 -5.64
CA GLY A 2 1.79 8.91 -6.25
C GLY A 2 1.37 10.28 -5.71
N ASN A 3 1.96 10.72 -4.60
CA ASN A 3 1.66 12.01 -3.97
C ASN A 3 2.09 13.23 -4.81
N PHE A 4 2.89 13.06 -5.87
CA PHE A 4 3.42 14.18 -6.67
C PHE A 4 3.06 14.04 -8.16
N LEU A 5 1.99 13.29 -8.47
CA LEU A 5 1.45 13.22 -9.82
C LEU A 5 0.90 14.59 -10.22
N ASP A 6 1.22 15.03 -11.44
CA ASP A 6 1.02 16.38 -11.95
C ASP A 6 0.36 16.42 -13.34
N GLY A 7 -0.34 15.35 -13.71
CA GLY A 7 -1.10 15.29 -14.97
C GLY A 7 -0.26 15.03 -16.23
N LYS A 8 1.07 14.95 -16.11
CA LYS A 8 1.95 14.70 -17.26
C LYS A 8 1.75 13.33 -17.91
N PHE A 9 1.24 12.37 -17.16
CA PHE A 9 1.05 11.00 -17.61
C PHE A 9 -0.42 10.70 -17.84
N ASP A 10 -0.73 10.17 -19.02
CA ASP A 10 -2.08 9.71 -19.33
C ASP A 10 -2.39 8.39 -18.60
N THR A 11 -3.67 8.15 -18.32
CA THR A 11 -4.14 6.87 -17.76
C THR A 11 -4.50 5.91 -18.89
N LYS A 12 -4.47 4.60 -18.60
CA LYS A 12 -4.83 3.55 -19.57
C LYS A 12 -6.30 3.56 -19.98
N THR A 13 -7.17 4.20 -19.21
CA THR A 13 -8.62 4.23 -19.41
C THR A 13 -9.12 5.59 -19.90
N GLY A 14 -8.20 6.49 -20.28
CA GLY A 14 -8.51 7.87 -20.64
C GLY A 14 -8.44 8.82 -19.43
N GLY A 15 -8.00 10.05 -19.67
CA GLY A 15 -7.70 11.02 -18.63
C GLY A 15 -6.23 11.04 -18.22
N LYS A 16 -5.92 11.80 -17.18
CA LYS A 16 -4.55 12.06 -16.70
C LYS A 16 -4.38 11.65 -15.25
N ASN A 17 -3.17 11.24 -14.88
CA ASN A 17 -2.77 11.01 -13.50
C ASN A 17 -2.55 12.37 -12.83
N GLU A 18 -3.65 13.03 -12.46
CA GLU A 18 -3.62 14.32 -11.76
C GLU A 18 -3.38 14.13 -10.26
N PHE A 19 -3.03 15.22 -9.59
CA PHE A 19 -2.77 15.23 -8.17
C PHE A 19 -3.93 14.65 -7.36
N ARG A 20 -3.65 13.62 -6.55
CA ARG A 20 -4.61 12.93 -5.64
C ARG A 20 -5.82 12.27 -6.32
N THR A 21 -5.72 11.91 -7.59
CA THR A 21 -6.80 11.18 -8.31
C THR A 21 -6.86 9.69 -8.00
N GLY A 22 -5.85 9.16 -7.33
CA GLY A 22 -5.82 7.80 -6.82
C GLY A 22 -5.37 7.77 -5.36
N PHE A 23 -5.64 6.65 -4.70
CA PHE A 23 -5.16 6.38 -3.35
C PHE A 23 -4.59 4.96 -3.31
N CYS A 24 -3.59 4.76 -2.46
CA CYS A 24 -2.99 3.46 -2.22
C CYS A 24 -3.51 2.89 -0.91
N LEU A 25 -3.87 1.61 -0.90
CA LEU A 25 -4.13 0.84 0.31
C LEU A 25 -3.00 -0.19 0.43
N GLU A 26 -2.03 0.10 1.27
CA GLU A 26 -0.79 -0.68 1.40
C GLU A 26 -0.79 -1.37 2.77
N THR A 27 -1.30 -2.59 2.84
CA THR A 27 -1.27 -3.39 4.06
C THR A 27 0.15 -3.87 4.33
N GLN A 28 0.77 -3.35 5.39
CA GLN A 28 2.14 -3.67 5.76
C GLN A 28 2.37 -3.50 7.26
N HIS A 29 3.57 -3.89 7.72
CA HIS A 29 4.08 -3.49 9.02
C HIS A 29 4.40 -1.99 9.02
N PHE A 30 4.64 -1.41 10.20
CA PHE A 30 4.90 0.02 10.28
C PHE A 30 6.17 0.40 9.51
N PRO A 31 6.18 1.56 8.83
CA PRO A 31 7.41 2.13 8.30
C PRO A 31 8.46 2.22 9.41
N ASP A 32 9.71 1.95 9.07
CA ASP A 32 10.86 2.00 10.00
C ASP A 32 10.89 0.93 11.11
N SER A 33 10.03 -0.10 11.05
CA SER A 33 9.99 -1.19 12.06
C SER A 33 11.36 -1.81 12.40
N PRO A 34 12.31 -2.04 11.46
CA PRO A 34 13.62 -2.57 11.82
C PRO A 34 14.44 -1.68 12.76
N ASN A 35 14.22 -0.36 12.75
CA ASN A 35 14.97 0.60 13.56
C ASN A 35 14.20 1.04 14.82
N GLN A 36 12.95 0.64 14.95
CA GLN A 36 12.07 1.02 16.05
C GLN A 36 11.78 -0.20 16.92
N ALA A 37 12.61 -0.43 17.94
CA ALA A 37 12.54 -1.63 18.80
C ALA A 37 11.19 -1.83 19.51
N SER A 38 10.38 -0.78 19.65
CA SER A 38 9.03 -0.84 20.22
C SER A 38 7.95 -1.24 19.21
N PHE A 39 8.25 -1.28 17.90
CA PHE A 39 7.30 -1.71 16.87
C PHE A 39 7.25 -3.24 16.77
N PRO A 40 6.15 -3.82 16.24
CA PRO A 40 6.13 -5.23 15.92
C PRO A 40 7.30 -5.60 15.00
N SER A 41 8.05 -6.64 15.38
CA SER A 41 9.22 -7.07 14.61
C SER A 41 8.83 -7.53 13.20
N THR A 42 9.66 -7.16 12.23
CA THR A 42 9.60 -7.63 10.85
C THR A 42 10.65 -8.70 10.55
N GLU A 43 11.38 -9.18 11.56
CA GLU A 43 12.38 -10.24 11.41
C GLU A 43 11.71 -11.60 11.21
N LEU A 44 12.17 -12.36 10.21
CA LEU A 44 11.81 -13.76 10.01
C LEU A 44 13.05 -14.63 10.15
N LYS A 45 13.05 -15.55 11.11
CA LYS A 45 14.19 -16.45 11.39
C LYS A 45 14.08 -17.75 10.59
N PRO A 46 15.20 -18.47 10.36
CA PRO A 46 15.17 -19.78 9.71
C PRO A 46 14.16 -20.74 10.35
N GLY A 47 13.38 -21.43 9.51
CA GLY A 47 12.33 -22.35 9.96
C GLY A 47 11.00 -21.67 10.33
N GLN A 48 10.94 -20.35 10.45
CA GLN A 48 9.68 -19.64 10.67
C GLN A 48 8.91 -19.46 9.37
N LYS A 49 7.58 -19.41 9.50
CA LYS A 49 6.66 -19.16 8.40
C LYS A 49 6.13 -17.73 8.47
N TYR A 50 6.41 -16.95 7.44
CA TYR A 50 5.75 -15.67 7.23
C TYR A 50 4.40 -15.87 6.53
N GLN A 51 3.35 -15.21 7.02
CA GLN A 51 2.03 -15.27 6.42
C GLN A 51 1.31 -13.93 6.61
N THR A 52 0.73 -13.42 5.52
CA THR A 52 -0.13 -12.23 5.51
C THR A 52 -1.33 -12.48 4.59
N LYS A 53 -2.43 -11.77 4.81
CA LYS A 53 -3.64 -11.86 3.99
C LYS A 53 -4.32 -10.50 3.92
N THR A 54 -4.56 -10.03 2.70
CA THR A 54 -5.30 -8.80 2.42
C THR A 54 -6.50 -9.13 1.54
N ILE A 55 -7.67 -8.61 1.90
CA ILE A 55 -8.92 -8.83 1.16
C ILE A 55 -9.57 -7.48 0.90
N TYR A 56 -9.75 -7.15 -0.37
CA TYR A 56 -10.58 -6.02 -0.80
C TYR A 56 -11.96 -6.56 -1.21
N LYS A 57 -12.98 -6.25 -0.42
CA LYS A 57 -14.37 -6.65 -0.69
C LYS A 57 -15.24 -5.41 -0.85
N PHE A 58 -15.75 -5.22 -2.04
CA PHE A 58 -16.65 -4.11 -2.37
C PHE A 58 -18.11 -4.59 -2.43
N SER A 59 -19.04 -3.67 -2.19
CA SER A 59 -20.47 -3.91 -2.31
C SER A 59 -21.19 -2.60 -2.62
N VAL A 60 -22.43 -2.69 -3.09
CA VAL A 60 -23.32 -1.54 -3.29
C VAL A 60 -24.52 -1.66 -2.37
N LYS A 61 -25.14 -0.52 -2.02
CA LYS A 61 -26.39 -0.52 -1.26
C LYS A 61 -27.49 -1.14 -2.13
N LYS A 62 -28.35 -1.97 -1.52
CA LYS A 62 -29.59 -2.44 -2.14
C LYS A 62 -30.62 -1.33 -2.19
#